data_AF-A0AAC9IPE2-F1
#
_entry.id   AF-A0AAC9IPE2-F1
#
_cell.length_a   1.000
_cell.length_b   1.000
_cell.length_c   1.000
_cell.angle_alpha   90.00
_cell.angle_beta   90.00
_cell.angle_gamma   90.00
#
_symmetry.space_group_name_H-M   'P 1'
#
loop_
_entity.id
_entity.type
_entity.pdbx_description
1 polymer ?
#
loop_
_entity_poly.entity_id
_entity_poly.type
_entity_poly.pdbx_seq_one_letter_code
_entity_poly.pdbx_strand_id
1 'polypeptide(L)'
;MNTENFPKLLEHILCKKGATLEDIKALAEAGIMTKEDFVIIGDTRTLIEITAMNVETAHIIMQWALGTQASTGIGVAESIAKQEAVVIESADIVKCTHCQAKQPKDYKVGDLCLSCGLQAEPVHNCYWCLSTGPGQFCRTCGAEFVASSDYEVALQLKMEGESKSSIGKLVKEMTAIEKENIWAKIRKGR
;
A
#
# COMPACT_ATOMS: atom_id res chain seq x y z
N MET A 1 -32.81 43.85 -3.73
CA MET A 1 -34.11 43.31 -4.20
C MET A 1 -33.87 42.73 -5.59
N ASN A 2 -33.83 41.41 -5.73
CA ASN A 2 -34.03 40.64 -6.97
C ASN A 2 -33.92 39.13 -6.65
N THR A 3 -34.86 38.62 -5.84
CA THR A 3 -35.07 37.18 -5.64
C THR A 3 -36.08 36.61 -6.65
N GLU A 4 -36.54 37.41 -7.62
CA GLU A 4 -37.71 37.06 -8.45
C GLU A 4 -37.45 36.00 -9.52
N ASN A 5 -36.20 35.57 -9.72
CA ASN A 5 -35.88 34.58 -10.76
C ASN A 5 -35.10 33.36 -10.24
N PHE A 6 -35.03 33.16 -8.92
CA PHE A 6 -34.47 31.93 -8.37
C PHE A 6 -35.51 30.79 -8.48
N PRO A 7 -35.17 29.62 -9.04
CA PRO A 7 -36.13 28.54 -9.17
C PRO A 7 -36.63 28.10 -7.79
N LYS A 8 -37.95 28.20 -7.56
CA LYS A 8 -38.59 27.78 -6.29
C LYS A 8 -38.24 26.34 -5.90
N LEU A 9 -38.06 25.47 -6.89
CA LEU A 9 -37.61 24.10 -6.66
C LEU A 9 -36.21 24.04 -6.04
N LEU A 10 -35.27 24.86 -6.56
CA LEU A 10 -33.91 24.93 -6.04
C LEU A 10 -33.90 25.52 -4.63
N GLU A 11 -34.73 26.53 -4.35
CA GLU A 11 -34.91 27.11 -3.03
C GLU A 11 -35.33 26.07 -2.00
N HIS A 12 -36.38 25.29 -2.32
CA HIS A 12 -36.86 24.22 -1.45
C HIS A 12 -35.81 23.12 -1.22
N ILE A 13 -35.03 22.78 -2.25
CA ILE A 13 -33.96 21.78 -2.13
C ILE A 13 -32.87 22.29 -1.20
N LEU A 14 -32.38 23.52 -1.41
CA LEU A 14 -31.30 24.11 -0.62
C LEU A 14 -31.72 24.32 0.84
N CYS A 15 -32.93 24.82 1.11
CA CYS A 15 -33.45 24.92 2.47
C CYS A 15 -33.52 23.55 3.17
N LYS A 16 -33.92 22.49 2.45
CA LYS A 16 -33.93 21.12 2.98
C LYS A 16 -32.52 20.58 3.27
N LYS A 17 -31.49 21.15 2.65
CA LYS A 17 -30.07 20.82 2.88
C LYS A 17 -29.42 21.69 3.97
N GLY A 18 -30.16 22.61 4.57
CA GLY A 18 -29.70 23.46 5.67
C GLY A 18 -29.28 24.87 5.25
N ALA A 19 -29.46 25.25 3.98
CA ALA A 19 -29.20 26.63 3.55
C ALA A 19 -30.23 27.59 4.17
N THR A 20 -29.74 28.72 4.69
CA THR A 20 -30.58 29.80 5.20
C THR A 20 -31.08 30.69 4.06
N LEU A 21 -32.09 31.51 4.34
CA LEU A 21 -32.60 32.50 3.38
C LEU A 21 -31.55 33.58 3.04
N GLU A 22 -30.53 33.76 3.87
CA GLU A 22 -29.39 34.66 3.60
C GLU A 22 -28.42 34.01 2.60
N ASP A 23 -28.14 32.72 2.75
CA ASP A 23 -27.30 31.95 1.81
C ASP A 23 -27.91 31.92 0.41
N ILE A 24 -29.24 31.79 0.31
CA ILE A 24 -29.95 31.77 -0.98
C ILE A 24 -29.90 33.12 -1.67
N LYS A 25 -29.93 34.22 -0.90
CA LYS A 25 -29.71 35.57 -1.45
C LYS A 25 -28.28 35.75 -1.94
N ALA A 26 -27.29 35.29 -1.17
CA ALA A 26 -25.88 35.35 -1.57
C ALA A 26 -25.62 34.52 -2.85
N LEU A 27 -26.25 33.35 -2.99
CA LEU A 27 -26.19 32.54 -4.21
C LEU A 27 -26.82 33.25 -5.41
N ALA A 28 -27.97 33.90 -5.21
CA ALA A 28 -28.63 34.69 -6.26
C ALA A 28 -27.80 35.92 -6.67
N GLU A 29 -27.15 36.59 -5.70
CA GLU A 29 -26.24 37.73 -5.95
C GLU A 29 -24.97 37.28 -6.69
N ALA A 30 -24.47 36.08 -6.41
CA ALA A 30 -23.37 35.45 -7.13
C ALA A 30 -23.75 34.94 -8.54
N GLY A 31 -25.02 35.06 -8.94
CA GLY A 31 -25.51 34.63 -10.26
C GLY A 31 -25.68 33.12 -10.41
N ILE A 32 -25.71 32.37 -9.30
CA ILE A 32 -25.90 30.92 -9.29
C ILE A 32 -27.40 30.65 -9.32
N MET A 33 -27.92 30.26 -10.47
CA MET A 33 -29.37 30.14 -10.71
C MET A 33 -29.79 28.71 -11.06
N THR A 34 -28.84 27.86 -11.43
CA THR A 34 -29.07 26.50 -11.92
C THR A 34 -28.12 25.50 -11.25
N LYS A 35 -28.40 24.21 -11.42
CA LYS A 35 -27.53 23.15 -10.86
C LYS A 35 -26.17 23.13 -11.57
N GLU A 36 -26.16 23.50 -12.84
CA GLU A 36 -25.01 23.58 -13.72
C GLU A 36 -24.01 24.65 -13.27
N ASP A 37 -24.48 25.73 -12.65
CA ASP A 37 -23.61 26.79 -12.13
C ASP A 37 -22.72 26.29 -10.98
N PHE A 38 -23.18 25.32 -10.19
CA PHE A 38 -22.34 24.68 -9.17
C PHE A 38 -21.22 23.83 -9.77
N VAL A 39 -21.35 23.40 -11.03
CA VAL A 39 -20.27 22.73 -11.78
C VAL A 39 -19.17 23.70 -12.15
N ILE A 40 -19.50 24.97 -12.39
CA ILE A 40 -18.53 26.03 -12.68
C ILE A 40 -17.72 26.37 -11.43
N ILE A 41 -18.36 26.34 -10.25
CA ILE A 41 -17.70 26.57 -8.96
C ILE A 41 -16.72 25.43 -8.67
N GLY A 42 -17.13 24.18 -8.91
CA GLY A 42 -16.25 23.00 -8.85
C GLY A 42 -15.88 22.51 -7.44
N ASP A 43 -15.64 23.40 -6.48
CA ASP A 43 -15.20 23.03 -5.13
C ASP A 43 -15.93 23.75 -3.99
N THR A 44 -15.99 23.07 -2.84
CA THR A 44 -16.64 23.59 -1.62
C THR A 44 -15.99 24.86 -1.10
N ARG A 45 -14.69 25.05 -1.31
CA ARG A 45 -13.98 26.22 -0.79
C ARG A 45 -14.33 27.47 -1.58
N THR A 46 -14.34 27.43 -2.92
CA THR A 46 -14.77 28.58 -3.72
C THR A 46 -16.24 28.92 -3.46
N LEU A 47 -17.11 27.95 -3.17
CA LEU A 47 -18.48 28.23 -2.74
C LEU A 47 -18.52 29.05 -1.44
N ILE A 48 -17.73 28.65 -0.42
CA ILE A 48 -17.65 29.36 0.87
C ILE A 48 -17.09 30.77 0.68
N GLU A 49 -16.07 30.94 -0.16
CA GLU A 49 -15.45 32.24 -0.42
C GLU A 49 -16.42 33.23 -1.09
N ILE A 50 -17.34 32.74 -1.93
CA ILE A 50 -18.32 33.56 -2.65
C ILE A 50 -19.54 33.90 -1.77
N THR A 51 -20.04 32.95 -0.98
CA THR A 51 -21.32 33.12 -0.28
C THR A 51 -21.20 33.28 1.23
N ALA A 52 -19.99 33.15 1.80
CA ALA A 52 -19.72 33.16 3.23
C ALA A 52 -20.57 32.17 4.06
N MET A 53 -21.05 31.09 3.43
CA MET A 53 -21.92 30.11 4.07
C MET A 53 -21.13 29.16 5.00
N ASN A 54 -21.84 28.48 5.90
CA ASN A 54 -21.22 27.49 6.79
C ASN A 54 -20.60 26.33 5.98
N VAL A 55 -19.37 25.95 6.35
CA VAL A 55 -18.57 24.87 5.73
C VAL A 55 -19.35 23.57 5.60
N GLU A 56 -20.11 23.18 6.63
CA GLU A 56 -20.89 21.94 6.62
C GLU A 56 -22.02 22.00 5.60
N THR A 57 -22.70 23.13 5.51
CA THR A 57 -23.81 23.34 4.57
C THR A 57 -23.30 23.44 3.13
N ALA A 58 -22.18 24.14 2.91
CA ALA A 58 -21.51 24.21 1.61
C ALA A 58 -21.13 22.82 1.09
N HIS A 59 -20.58 21.97 1.97
CA HIS A 59 -20.21 20.62 1.61
C HIS A 59 -21.43 19.79 1.20
N ILE A 60 -22.53 19.86 1.95
CA ILE A 60 -23.77 19.11 1.64
C ILE A 60 -24.36 19.57 0.30
N ILE A 61 -24.32 20.87 0.02
CA ILE A 61 -24.81 21.45 -1.24
C ILE A 61 -23.94 21.02 -2.41
N MET A 62 -22.61 21.13 -2.29
CA MET A 62 -21.68 20.71 -3.35
C MET A 62 -21.71 19.21 -3.61
N GLN A 63 -21.87 18.40 -2.56
CA GLN A 63 -22.07 16.96 -2.69
C GLN A 63 -23.39 16.62 -3.41
N TRP A 64 -24.46 17.37 -3.19
CA TRP A 64 -25.71 17.20 -3.94
C TRP A 64 -25.59 17.68 -5.41
N ALA A 65 -24.87 18.78 -5.64
CA ALA A 65 -24.72 19.37 -6.95
C ALA A 65 -23.79 18.55 -7.87
N LEU A 66 -22.62 18.14 -7.37
CA LEU A 66 -21.55 17.48 -8.14
C LEU A 66 -21.41 15.98 -7.85
N GLY A 67 -22.13 15.46 -6.86
CA GLY A 67 -21.93 14.09 -6.39
C GLY A 67 -20.58 13.91 -5.69
N THR A 68 -19.97 12.74 -5.84
CA THR A 68 -18.64 12.41 -5.28
C THR A 68 -17.46 13.13 -5.95
N GLN A 69 -17.71 14.06 -6.87
CA GLN A 69 -16.67 14.84 -7.58
C GLN A 69 -16.26 16.12 -6.82
N ALA A 70 -17.02 16.58 -5.82
CA ALA A 70 -16.76 17.84 -5.10
C ALA A 70 -15.58 17.77 -4.10
N SER A 71 -14.92 16.62 -3.94
CA SER A 71 -13.93 16.38 -2.87
C SER A 71 -12.49 16.63 -3.30
N THR A 72 -12.21 17.70 -4.04
CA THR A 72 -10.83 18.13 -4.32
C THR A 72 -10.65 19.61 -4.00
N GLY A 73 -10.58 19.92 -2.71
CA GLY A 73 -10.29 21.28 -2.27
C GLY A 73 -10.47 21.50 -0.78
N ILE A 74 -9.73 20.75 0.04
CA ILE A 74 -9.18 21.11 1.37
C ILE A 74 -8.61 19.81 1.95
N GLY A 75 -7.29 19.72 2.01
CA GLY A 75 -6.62 18.67 2.76
C GLY A 75 -6.64 19.02 4.25
N VAL A 76 -7.36 18.23 5.06
CA VAL A 76 -6.93 17.77 6.38
C VAL A 76 -7.58 16.40 6.63
N ALA A 77 -6.70 15.43 6.91
CA ALA A 77 -6.85 14.13 7.57
C ALA A 77 -8.24 13.44 7.68
N GLU A 78 -8.21 12.16 7.28
CA GLU A 78 -9.04 11.02 7.75
C GLU A 78 -10.50 10.97 7.32
N SER A 79 -10.73 10.26 6.21
CA SER A 79 -11.49 9.00 6.29
C SER A 79 -11.26 8.12 5.06
N ILE A 80 -11.14 6.84 5.36
CA ILE A 80 -10.71 5.74 4.50
C ILE A 80 -11.77 5.46 3.43
N ALA A 81 -11.44 5.73 2.18
CA ALA A 81 -12.03 5.02 1.04
C ALA A 81 -10.90 4.63 0.10
N LYS A 82 -10.57 3.33 0.11
CA LYS A 82 -9.64 2.68 -0.81
C LYS A 82 -10.02 3.02 -2.26
N GLN A 83 -9.41 4.06 -2.81
CA GLN A 83 -8.97 3.99 -4.19
C GLN A 83 -7.56 3.44 -4.11
N GLU A 84 -7.44 2.14 -4.37
CA GLU A 84 -6.14 1.54 -4.63
C GLU A 84 -5.62 2.22 -5.90
N ALA A 85 -4.84 3.29 -5.70
CA ALA A 85 -4.03 3.87 -6.74
C ALA A 85 -3.29 2.69 -7.36
N VAL A 86 -3.56 2.42 -8.64
CA VAL A 86 -2.86 1.38 -9.38
C VAL A 86 -1.42 1.88 -9.53
N VAL A 87 -0.61 1.61 -8.51
CA VAL A 87 0.82 1.86 -8.55
C VAL A 87 1.38 0.82 -9.49
N ILE A 88 1.52 1.19 -10.76
CA ILE A 88 2.19 0.38 -11.77
C ILE A 88 3.68 0.41 -11.42
N GLU A 89 4.12 -0.52 -10.57
CA GLU A 89 5.53 -0.73 -10.31
C GLU A 89 6.13 -1.60 -11.42
N SER A 90 7.32 -1.23 -11.89
CA SER A 90 8.07 -2.04 -12.85
C SER A 90 8.43 -3.39 -12.23
N ALA A 91 8.39 -4.47 -13.01
CA ALA A 91 8.66 -5.84 -12.54
C ALA A 91 10.07 -6.02 -11.94
N ASP A 92 11.02 -5.17 -12.32
CA ASP A 92 12.42 -5.21 -11.89
C ASP A 92 12.69 -4.47 -10.56
N ILE A 93 11.64 -4.07 -9.83
CA ILE A 93 11.81 -3.31 -8.59
C ILE A 93 12.25 -4.24 -7.46
N VAL A 94 13.47 -4.04 -6.97
CA VAL A 94 13.96 -4.75 -5.77
C VAL A 94 13.55 -3.95 -4.54
N LYS A 95 12.97 -4.64 -3.56
CA LYS A 95 12.60 -4.06 -2.26
C LYS A 95 13.38 -4.78 -1.15
N CYS A 96 13.82 -4.01 -0.17
CA CYS A 96 14.46 -4.58 1.01
C CYS A 96 13.46 -5.44 1.78
N THR A 97 13.83 -6.67 2.13
CA THR A 97 12.98 -7.57 2.92
C THR A 97 12.71 -7.06 4.33
N HIS A 98 13.63 -6.26 4.89
CA HIS A 98 13.54 -5.74 6.25
C HIS A 98 12.70 -4.48 6.38
N CYS A 99 12.90 -3.48 5.52
CA CYS A 99 12.23 -2.17 5.62
C CYS A 99 11.30 -1.87 4.44
N GLN A 100 11.21 -2.76 3.45
CA GLN A 100 10.39 -2.60 2.23
C GLN A 100 10.73 -1.38 1.38
N ALA A 101 11.84 -0.68 1.68
CA ALA A 101 12.34 0.42 0.87
C ALA A 101 12.79 -0.08 -0.50
N LYS A 102 12.43 0.68 -1.54
CA LYS A 102 12.88 0.45 -2.92
C LYS A 102 14.39 0.60 -3.01
N GLN A 103 15.04 -0.39 -3.60
CA GLN A 103 16.46 -0.34 -3.86
C GLN A 103 16.75 0.37 -5.19
N PRO A 104 17.93 0.98 -5.35
CA PRO A 104 18.38 1.54 -6.63
C PRO A 104 18.36 0.52 -7.77
N LYS A 105 18.25 0.97 -9.02
CA LYS A 105 18.22 0.10 -10.20
C LYS A 105 19.54 -0.65 -10.45
N ASP A 106 20.63 -0.15 -9.91
CA ASP A 106 21.97 -0.72 -9.96
C ASP A 106 22.26 -1.68 -8.80
N TYR A 107 21.26 -1.98 -7.95
CA TYR A 107 21.37 -2.97 -6.88
C TYR A 107 21.92 -4.31 -7.37
N LYS A 108 22.90 -4.83 -6.64
CA LYS A 108 23.44 -6.17 -6.82
C LYS A 108 23.15 -7.02 -5.60
N VAL A 109 23.03 -8.33 -5.84
CA VAL A 109 22.86 -9.32 -4.78
C VAL A 109 24.01 -9.20 -3.78
N GLY A 110 23.67 -8.94 -2.52
CA GLY A 110 24.63 -8.73 -1.44
C GLY A 110 24.79 -7.27 -1.02
N ASP A 111 24.25 -6.31 -1.76
CA ASP A 111 24.28 -4.90 -1.37
C ASP A 111 23.43 -4.65 -0.12
N LEU A 112 23.88 -3.67 0.67
CA LEU A 112 23.16 -3.19 1.84
C LEU A 112 22.06 -2.20 1.42
N CYS A 113 20.95 -2.26 2.11
CA CYS A 113 19.86 -1.33 1.95
C CYS A 113 20.29 0.08 2.35
N LEU A 114 20.12 1.06 1.46
CA LEU A 114 20.44 2.47 1.75
C LEU A 114 19.57 3.07 2.87
N SER A 115 18.40 2.50 3.15
CA SER A 115 17.47 3.02 4.15
C SER A 115 17.69 2.43 5.54
N CYS A 116 17.96 1.13 5.66
CA CYS A 116 18.11 0.46 6.97
C CYS A 116 19.51 -0.09 7.25
N GLY A 117 20.42 -0.07 6.27
CA GLY A 117 21.78 -0.60 6.40
C GLY A 117 21.89 -2.13 6.48
N LEU A 118 20.76 -2.86 6.48
CA LEU A 118 20.73 -4.32 6.43
C LEU A 118 20.78 -4.81 4.98
N GLN A 119 21.26 -6.03 4.77
CA GLN A 119 21.29 -6.65 3.45
C GLN A 119 19.87 -6.69 2.84
N ALA A 120 19.70 -6.13 1.64
CA ALA A 120 18.36 -5.90 1.11
C ALA A 120 17.63 -7.20 0.76
N GLU A 121 18.34 -8.19 0.19
CA GLU A 121 17.85 -9.55 0.01
C GLU A 121 18.73 -10.55 0.79
N PRO A 122 18.13 -11.51 1.52
CA PRO A 122 18.88 -12.56 2.19
C PRO A 122 19.52 -13.47 1.14
N VAL A 123 20.82 -13.68 1.30
CA VAL A 123 21.61 -14.58 0.46
C VAL A 123 21.80 -15.89 1.21
N HIS A 124 21.40 -16.98 0.57
CA HIS A 124 21.42 -18.32 1.14
C HIS A 124 22.47 -19.20 0.46
N ASN A 125 23.03 -20.15 1.22
CA ASN A 125 23.92 -21.18 0.70
C ASN A 125 23.13 -22.44 0.36
N CYS A 126 23.36 -23.01 -0.82
CA CYS A 126 22.68 -24.21 -1.25
C CYS A 126 23.35 -25.46 -0.67
N TYR A 127 22.66 -26.20 0.20
CA TYR A 127 23.18 -27.45 0.78
C TYR A 127 23.49 -28.53 -0.27
N TRP A 128 22.87 -28.44 -1.46
CA TRP A 128 23.03 -29.45 -2.51
C TRP A 128 24.25 -29.22 -3.40
N CYS A 129 24.42 -28.01 -3.94
CA CYS A 129 25.48 -27.69 -4.91
C CYS A 129 26.48 -26.64 -4.42
N LEU A 130 26.36 -26.18 -3.17
CA LEU A 130 27.23 -25.18 -2.54
C LEU A 130 27.25 -23.80 -3.22
N SER A 131 26.38 -23.57 -4.23
CA SER A 131 26.19 -22.25 -4.81
C SER A 131 25.50 -21.32 -3.81
N THR A 132 25.77 -20.03 -3.93
CA THR A 132 25.15 -18.99 -3.11
C THR A 132 24.23 -18.12 -3.97
N GLY A 133 23.08 -17.70 -3.44
CA GLY A 133 22.18 -16.82 -4.17
C GLY A 133 20.95 -16.38 -3.39
N PRO A 134 20.16 -15.44 -3.94
CA PRO A 134 18.94 -14.95 -3.31
C PRO A 134 17.73 -15.81 -3.67
N GLY A 135 16.65 -15.66 -2.90
CA GLY A 135 15.36 -16.30 -3.14
C GLY A 135 15.14 -17.59 -2.36
N GLN A 136 14.08 -18.33 -2.71
CA GLN A 136 13.67 -19.57 -2.02
C GLN A 136 14.27 -20.84 -2.63
N PHE A 137 14.74 -20.79 -3.89
CA PHE A 137 15.31 -21.94 -4.58
C PHE A 137 16.63 -21.56 -5.24
N CYS A 138 17.59 -22.48 -5.19
CA CYS A 138 18.86 -22.37 -5.88
C CYS A 138 18.64 -22.34 -7.40
N ARG A 139 19.15 -21.32 -8.08
CA ARG A 139 19.04 -21.17 -9.54
C ARG A 139 19.89 -22.17 -10.32
N THR A 140 20.95 -22.70 -9.70
CA THR A 140 21.88 -23.64 -10.36
C THR A 140 21.34 -25.06 -10.37
N CYS A 141 20.87 -25.55 -9.22
CA CYS A 141 20.42 -26.94 -9.10
C CYS A 141 18.91 -27.07 -8.84
N GLY A 142 18.21 -26.03 -8.41
CA GLY A 142 16.78 -26.06 -8.08
C GLY A 142 16.46 -26.67 -6.70
N ALA A 143 17.43 -26.75 -5.79
CA ALA A 143 17.14 -27.15 -4.40
C ALA A 143 16.51 -25.97 -3.65
N GLU A 144 15.54 -26.25 -2.78
CA GLU A 144 15.01 -25.22 -1.87
C GLU A 144 16.11 -24.75 -0.91
N PHE A 145 16.21 -23.45 -0.67
CA PHE A 145 17.12 -22.93 0.34
C PHE A 145 16.57 -23.20 1.74
N VAL A 146 17.45 -23.58 2.66
CA VAL A 146 17.13 -23.75 4.08
C VAL A 146 17.62 -22.53 4.86
N ALA A 147 17.06 -22.31 6.05
CA ALA A 147 17.55 -21.30 6.96
C ALA A 147 19.03 -21.53 7.29
N SER A 148 19.81 -20.46 7.47
CA SER A 148 21.25 -20.56 7.72
C SER A 148 21.58 -21.39 8.96
N SER A 149 20.71 -21.40 9.97
CA SER A 149 20.83 -22.23 11.17
C SER A 149 20.68 -23.74 10.90
N ASP A 150 19.93 -24.10 9.86
CA ASP A 150 19.64 -25.49 9.50
C ASP A 150 20.53 -26.00 8.34
N TYR A 151 21.46 -25.16 7.85
CA TYR A 151 22.29 -25.49 6.70
C TYR A 151 23.14 -26.75 6.91
N GLU A 152 23.82 -26.86 8.05
CA GLU A 152 24.66 -28.03 8.33
C GLU A 152 23.82 -29.31 8.53
N VAL A 153 22.62 -29.18 9.09
CA VAL A 153 21.65 -30.28 9.21
C VAL A 153 21.22 -30.78 7.84
N ALA A 154 20.88 -29.88 6.92
CA ALA A 154 20.52 -30.23 5.55
C ALA A 154 21.68 -30.89 4.78
N LEU A 155 22.92 -30.44 5.02
CA LEU A 155 24.12 -31.05 4.43
C LEU A 155 24.33 -32.47 4.95
N GLN A 156 24.12 -32.68 6.25
CA GLN A 156 24.21 -34.00 6.86
C GLN A 156 23.15 -34.96 6.30
N LEU A 157 21.90 -34.51 6.14
CA LEU A 157 20.84 -35.32 5.53
C LEU A 157 21.17 -35.71 4.09
N LYS A 158 21.77 -34.80 3.31
CA LYS A 158 22.29 -35.13 1.98
C LYS A 158 23.35 -36.23 2.04
N MET A 159 24.27 -36.17 3.00
CA MET A 159 25.30 -37.21 3.16
C MET A 159 24.71 -38.56 3.59
N GLU A 160 23.61 -38.55 4.35
CA GLU A 160 22.85 -39.74 4.73
C GLU A 160 22.04 -40.34 3.56
N GLY A 161 21.99 -39.66 2.41
CA GLY A 161 21.39 -40.16 1.17
C GLY A 161 19.97 -39.66 0.88
N GLU A 162 19.49 -38.66 1.62
CA GLU A 162 18.16 -38.09 1.40
C GLU A 162 18.04 -37.38 0.04
N SER A 163 16.82 -37.39 -0.49
CA SER A 163 16.54 -36.79 -1.80
C SER A 163 16.56 -35.25 -1.73
N LYS A 164 16.99 -34.63 -2.82
CA LYS A 164 17.00 -33.16 -2.96
C LYS A 164 15.66 -32.48 -2.67
N SER A 165 14.55 -33.14 -2.97
CA SER A 165 13.19 -32.60 -2.71
C SER A 165 12.65 -32.92 -1.32
N SER A 166 13.16 -33.96 -0.64
CA SER A 166 12.72 -34.33 0.72
C SER A 166 13.40 -33.47 1.79
N ILE A 167 14.69 -33.16 1.63
CA ILE A 167 15.50 -32.47 2.66
C ILE A 167 14.84 -31.16 3.13
N GLY A 168 14.36 -30.32 2.20
CA GLY A 168 13.71 -29.05 2.56
C GLY A 168 12.46 -29.22 3.43
N LYS A 169 11.68 -30.28 3.20
CA LYS A 169 10.49 -30.62 3.99
C LYS A 169 10.87 -31.23 5.34
N LEU A 170 11.79 -32.21 5.34
CA LEU A 170 12.27 -32.86 6.54
C LEU A 170 12.83 -31.86 7.55
N VAL A 171 13.68 -30.95 7.10
CA VAL A 171 14.28 -29.92 7.97
C VAL A 171 13.23 -28.99 8.61
N LYS A 172 12.11 -28.74 7.92
CA LYS A 172 11.00 -27.93 8.45
C LYS A 172 10.11 -28.70 9.43
N GLU A 173 9.93 -30.00 9.19
CA GLU A 173 9.10 -30.89 10.01
C GLU A 173 9.83 -31.40 11.26
N MET A 174 11.16 -31.43 11.23
CA MET A 174 12.00 -31.87 12.35
C MET A 174 11.81 -31.01 13.60
N THR A 175 11.66 -31.69 14.73
CA THR A 175 11.65 -31.09 16.06
C THR A 175 13.02 -30.57 16.48
N ALA A 176 13.07 -29.66 17.45
CA ALA A 176 14.32 -29.12 17.98
C ALA A 176 15.26 -30.21 18.53
N ILE A 177 14.70 -31.28 19.13
CA ILE A 177 15.46 -32.40 19.67
C ILE A 177 16.12 -33.21 18.54
N GLU A 178 15.40 -33.47 17.46
CA GLU A 178 15.94 -34.20 16.31
C GLU A 178 17.05 -33.39 15.62
N LYS A 179 16.87 -32.06 15.49
CA LYS A 179 17.92 -31.18 14.98
C LYS A 179 19.16 -31.22 15.87
N GLU A 180 19.01 -31.16 17.20
CA GLU A 180 20.14 -31.24 18.13
C GLU A 180 20.86 -32.61 18.05
N ASN A 181 20.12 -33.70 17.84
CA ASN A 181 20.72 -35.03 17.63
C ASN A 181 21.58 -35.07 16.35
N ILE A 182 21.12 -34.46 15.26
CA ILE A 182 21.92 -34.33 14.03
C ILE A 182 23.14 -33.44 14.29
N TRP A 183 22.98 -32.33 14.99
CA TRP A 183 24.11 -31.48 15.42
C TRP A 183 25.13 -32.25 16.26
N ALA A 184 24.69 -33.13 17.17
CA ALA A 184 25.59 -33.98 17.94
C ALA A 184 26.39 -34.94 17.05
N LYS A 185 25.76 -35.52 16.00
CA LYS A 185 26.47 -36.33 15.00
C LYS A 185 27.53 -35.51 14.26
N ILE A 186 27.17 -34.31 13.78
CA ILE A 186 28.08 -33.41 13.06
C ILE A 186 29.28 -33.06 13.93
N ARG A 187 29.06 -32.69 15.20
CA ARG A 187 30.14 -32.37 16.15
C ARG A 187 31.05 -33.57 16.45
N LYS A 188 30.52 -34.79 16.44
CA LYS A 188 31.31 -36.01 16.67
C LYS A 188 32.16 -36.41 15.45
N GLY A 189 31.72 -36.07 14.25
CA GLY A 189 32.42 -36.38 13.00
C GLY A 189 33.49 -35.37 12.58
N ARG A 190 33.63 -34.25 13.32
CA ARG A 190 34.62 -33.19 13.08
C ARG A 190 35.80 -33.36 14.03
#